data_AF-A0A9Q7SEZ4-F1
#
_entry.id   AF-A0A9Q7SEZ4-F1
#
_cell.length_a   1.000
_cell.length_b   1.000
_cell.length_c   1.000
_cell.angle_alpha   90.00
_cell.angle_beta   90.00
_cell.angle_gamma   90.00
#
_symmetry.space_group_name_H-M   'P 1'
#
loop_
_entity.id
_entity.type
_entity.pdbx_description
1 polymer ?
#
loop_
_entity_poly.entity_id
_entity_poly.type
_entity_poly.pdbx_seq_one_letter_code
_entity_poly.pdbx_strand_id
1 'polypeptide(L)'
;MDDINIPKPNKAIAQILMSPKMARIMRLKAEAAKVRYQGIVAKRTGRLGASARVRVFIGGYKADRWVSQLIVGDGLRYGASHEFGHESERDDRGRFVKRRKKSPIRRKQEAAKDLKKVLASLRASS
;
A
#
# COMPACT_ATOMS: atom_id res chain seq x y z
N MET A 1 5.34 45.27 -1.65
CA MET A 1 5.08 43.82 -1.79
C MET A 1 6.45 43.22 -1.88
N ASP A 2 6.98 42.72 -0.77
CA ASP A 2 8.40 42.40 -0.68
C ASP A 2 8.67 41.07 -1.39
N ASP A 3 9.46 41.12 -2.46
CA ASP A 3 9.93 39.94 -3.17
C ASP A 3 10.88 39.16 -2.26
N ILE A 4 10.35 38.14 -1.57
CA ILE A 4 11.15 37.24 -0.74
C ILE A 4 11.97 36.34 -1.66
N ASN A 5 13.27 36.64 -1.78
CA ASN A 5 14.23 35.79 -2.49
C ASN A 5 14.53 34.53 -1.67
N ILE A 6 13.81 33.44 -1.96
CA ILE A 6 14.06 32.13 -1.36
C ILE A 6 15.20 31.45 -2.13
N PRO A 7 16.37 31.20 -1.49
CA PRO A 7 17.48 30.53 -2.14
C PRO A 7 17.06 29.13 -2.59
N LYS A 8 17.48 28.74 -3.80
CA LYS A 8 17.29 27.40 -4.35
C LYS A 8 18.64 26.64 -4.31
N PRO A 9 18.76 25.54 -3.56
CA PRO A 9 17.73 24.91 -2.73
C PRO A 9 17.51 25.63 -1.40
N ASN A 10 16.27 25.61 -0.91
CA ASN A 10 15.92 26.13 0.40
C ASN A 10 16.53 25.20 1.47
N LYS A 11 17.61 25.67 2.11
CA LYS A 11 18.40 24.89 3.07
C LYS A 11 17.55 24.40 4.25
N ALA A 12 16.61 25.19 4.74
CA ALA A 12 15.75 24.80 5.85
C ALA A 12 14.84 23.62 5.48
N ILE A 13 14.24 23.65 4.29
CA ILE A 13 13.39 22.55 3.80
C ILE A 13 14.22 21.29 3.58
N ALA A 14 15.40 21.40 2.96
CA ALA A 14 16.28 20.27 2.72
C ALA A 14 16.70 19.57 4.04
N GLN A 15 17.03 20.35 5.08
CA GLN A 15 17.34 19.82 6.41
C GLN A 15 16.15 19.10 7.04
N ILE A 16 14.94 19.65 6.92
CA ILE A 16 13.72 19.01 7.42
C ILE A 16 13.46 17.68 6.70
N LEU A 17 13.58 17.64 5.38
CA LEU A 17 13.32 16.45 4.56
C LEU A 17 14.32 15.30 4.83
N MET A 18 15.54 15.64 5.25
CA MET A 18 16.58 14.68 5.63
C MET A 18 16.58 14.35 7.13
N SER A 19 15.77 15.05 7.93
CA SER A 19 15.76 14.88 9.38
C SER A 19 15.33 13.48 9.83
N PRO A 20 15.80 12.99 10.99
CA PRO A 20 15.32 11.74 11.58
C PRO A 20 13.82 11.74 11.87
N LYS A 21 13.25 12.92 12.18
CA LYS A 21 11.80 13.09 12.37
C LYS A 21 11.04 12.75 11.08
N MET A 22 11.55 13.18 9.93
CA MET A 22 10.94 12.86 8.63
C MET A 22 11.02 11.36 8.33
N ALA A 23 12.13 10.70 8.65
CA ALA A 23 12.25 9.24 8.53
C ALA A 23 11.14 8.51 9.32
N ARG A 24 10.88 8.95 10.55
CA ARG A 24 9.82 8.39 11.40
C ARG A 24 8.42 8.64 10.83
N ILE A 25 8.14 9.84 10.32
CA ILE A 25 6.85 10.17 9.68
C ILE A 25 6.62 9.27 8.45
N MET A 26 7.64 9.12 7.59
CA MET A 26 7.55 8.28 6.40
C MET A 26 7.33 6.81 6.73
N ARG A 27 7.95 6.32 7.81
CA ARG A 27 7.69 4.98 8.34
C ARG A 27 6.25 4.81 8.80
N LEU A 28 5.74 5.72 9.63
CA LEU A 28 4.37 5.67 10.16
C LEU A 28 3.34 5.68 9.03
N LYS A 29 3.51 6.55 8.02
CA LYS A 29 2.63 6.57 6.84
C LYS A 29 2.65 5.24 6.08
N ALA A 30 3.82 4.64 5.89
CA ALA A 30 3.92 3.37 5.17
C ALA A 30 3.39 2.17 5.97
N GLU A 31 3.58 2.14 7.30
CA GLU A 31 2.98 1.11 8.14
C GLU A 31 1.45 1.20 8.13
N ALA A 32 0.88 2.40 8.18
CA ALA A 32 -0.57 2.58 8.02
C ALA A 32 -1.07 2.09 6.65
N ALA A 33 -0.33 2.38 5.58
CA ALA A 33 -0.61 1.86 4.24
C ALA A 33 -0.55 0.32 4.18
N LYS A 34 0.44 -0.29 4.85
CA LYS A 34 0.56 -1.75 4.97
C LYS A 34 -0.66 -2.36 5.65
N VAL A 35 -1.09 -1.83 6.80
CA VAL A 35 -2.27 -2.34 7.52
C VAL A 35 -3.52 -2.28 6.63
N ARG A 36 -3.72 -1.16 5.92
CA ARG A 36 -4.85 -1.02 4.98
C ARG A 36 -4.75 -2.03 3.83
N TYR A 37 -3.56 -2.20 3.26
CA TYR A 37 -3.33 -3.18 2.21
C TYR A 37 -3.68 -4.60 2.69
N GLN A 38 -3.21 -4.99 3.88
CA GLN A 38 -3.47 -6.29 4.49
C GLN A 38 -4.95 -6.53 4.73
N GLY A 39 -5.68 -5.53 5.24
CA GLY A 39 -7.12 -5.61 5.46
C GLY A 39 -7.93 -5.86 4.18
N ILE A 40 -7.43 -5.42 3.01
CA ILE A 40 -8.13 -5.59 1.74
C ILE A 40 -7.75 -6.89 1.02
N VAL A 41 -6.47 -7.26 1.03
CA VAL A 41 -5.96 -8.39 0.21
C VAL A 41 -6.11 -9.77 0.86
N ALA A 42 -6.26 -9.85 2.18
CA ALA A 42 -6.20 -11.14 2.90
C ALA A 42 -7.51 -11.95 2.84
N LYS A 43 -8.02 -12.24 1.64
CA LYS A 43 -9.33 -12.90 1.47
C LYS A 43 -9.28 -14.42 1.28
N ARG A 44 -8.21 -14.99 0.67
CA ARG A 44 -8.16 -16.43 0.35
C ARG A 44 -7.13 -17.22 1.15
N THR A 45 -5.85 -16.93 1.01
CA THR A 45 -4.80 -17.63 1.76
C THR A 45 -4.11 -16.73 2.78
N GLY A 46 -4.25 -15.42 2.64
CA GLY A 46 -3.61 -14.43 3.51
C GLY A 46 -2.10 -14.28 3.29
N ARG A 47 -1.45 -15.16 2.50
CA ARG A 47 0.00 -15.14 2.28
C ARG A 47 0.47 -13.86 1.59
N LEU A 48 -0.31 -13.31 0.66
CA LEU A 48 0.02 -12.04 0.00
C LEU A 48 -0.05 -10.85 0.96
N GLY A 49 -1.06 -10.80 1.83
CA GLY A 49 -1.11 -9.81 2.91
C GLY A 49 0.04 -9.97 3.89
N ALA A 50 0.36 -11.21 4.29
CA ALA A 50 1.48 -11.50 5.18
C ALA A 50 2.84 -11.12 4.58
N SER A 51 3.00 -11.20 3.25
CA SER A 51 4.24 -10.81 2.55
C SER A 51 4.50 -9.30 2.56
N ALA A 52 3.52 -8.48 2.94
CA ALA A 52 3.65 -7.02 2.91
C ALA A 52 4.69 -6.53 3.94
N ARG A 53 5.71 -5.80 3.46
CA ARG A 53 6.77 -5.22 4.28
C ARG A 53 7.06 -3.78 3.87
N VAL A 54 7.47 -2.98 4.85
CA VAL A 54 7.83 -1.57 4.65
C VAL A 54 9.34 -1.43 4.65
N ARG A 55 9.86 -0.67 3.69
CA ARG A 55 11.25 -0.23 3.64
C ARG A 55 11.29 1.29 3.62
N VAL A 56 12.16 1.89 4.43
CA VAL A 56 12.39 3.34 4.45
C VAL A 56 13.85 3.58 4.11
N PHE A 57 14.12 4.49 3.17
CA PHE A 57 15.46 4.78 2.68
C PHE A 57 15.53 6.22 2.16
N ILE A 58 16.75 6.73 1.99
CA ILE A 58 16.98 8.04 1.37
C ILE A 58 16.86 7.88 -0.15
N GLY A 59 15.99 8.66 -0.77
CA GLY A 59 15.70 8.60 -2.20
C GLY A 59 15.29 9.95 -2.77
N GLY A 60 14.49 9.92 -3.83
CA GLY A 60 14.22 11.10 -4.65
C GLY A 60 15.24 11.25 -5.78
N TYR A 61 14.94 12.10 -6.77
CA TYR A 61 15.78 12.26 -7.96
C TYR A 61 17.25 12.63 -7.65
N LYS A 62 17.46 13.34 -6.53
CA LYS A 62 18.79 13.75 -6.06
C LYS A 62 19.19 13.14 -4.72
N ALA A 63 18.56 12.04 -4.30
CA ALA A 63 18.78 11.43 -2.98
C ALA A 63 18.62 12.45 -1.81
N ASP A 64 17.59 13.29 -1.90
CA ASP A 64 17.43 14.50 -1.09
C ASP A 64 16.33 14.43 -0.03
N ARG A 65 15.68 13.27 0.13
CA ARG A 65 14.59 13.09 1.11
C ARG A 65 14.40 11.63 1.53
N TRP A 66 13.80 11.43 2.69
CA TRP A 66 13.29 10.12 3.09
C TRP A 66 12.11 9.69 2.23
N VAL A 67 12.16 8.44 1.73
CA VAL A 67 11.10 7.80 0.96
C VAL A 67 10.74 6.48 1.62
N SER A 68 9.47 6.12 1.60
CA SER A 68 8.98 4.83 2.05
C SER A 68 8.41 4.01 0.89
N GLN A 69 8.66 2.70 0.92
CA GLN A 69 8.24 1.74 -0.07
C GLN A 69 7.50 0.59 0.62
N LEU A 70 6.29 0.31 0.15
CA LEU A 70 5.53 -0.87 0.52
C LEU A 70 5.82 -1.97 -0.51
N ILE A 71 6.50 -3.03 -0.08
CA ILE A 71 6.88 -4.17 -0.91
C ILE A 71 5.91 -5.31 -0.61
N VAL A 72 5.36 -5.93 -1.66
CA VAL A 72 4.39 -7.02 -1.52
C VAL A 72 4.67 -8.08 -2.57
N GLY A 73 4.46 -9.35 -2.20
CA GLY A 73 4.53 -10.47 -3.13
C GLY A 73 5.95 -10.99 -3.35
N ASP A 74 6.93 -10.49 -2.60
CA ASP A 74 8.29 -11.01 -2.67
C ASP A 74 8.32 -12.49 -2.28
N GLY A 75 8.90 -13.33 -3.14
CA GLY A 75 8.94 -14.79 -2.98
C GLY A 75 7.62 -15.54 -3.24
N LEU A 76 6.52 -14.88 -3.63
CA LEU A 76 5.28 -15.56 -3.99
C LEU A 76 5.23 -15.88 -5.49
N ARG A 77 4.94 -17.15 -5.82
CA ARG A 77 4.88 -17.66 -7.20
C ARG A 77 3.55 -17.36 -7.93
N TYR A 78 2.64 -16.60 -7.31
CA TYR A 78 1.33 -16.30 -7.87
C TYR A 78 1.08 -14.79 -7.88
N GLY A 79 0.43 -14.29 -8.93
CA GLY A 79 0.17 -12.87 -9.12
C GLY A 79 -0.84 -12.32 -8.10
N ALA A 80 -0.72 -11.02 -7.79
CA ALA A 80 -1.53 -10.35 -6.78
C ALA A 80 -3.05 -10.56 -6.96
N SER A 81 -3.51 -10.63 -8.21
CA SER A 81 -4.92 -10.87 -8.59
C SER A 81 -5.55 -12.15 -8.02
N HIS A 82 -4.75 -13.14 -7.60
CA HIS A 82 -5.26 -14.40 -7.06
C HIS A 82 -5.82 -14.28 -5.63
N GLU A 83 -5.59 -13.15 -4.95
CA GLU A 83 -6.10 -12.90 -3.60
C GLU A 83 -7.19 -11.81 -3.56
N PHE A 84 -7.33 -11.04 -4.64
CA PHE A 84 -8.40 -10.04 -4.80
C PHE A 84 -9.67 -10.67 -5.40
N GLY A 85 -10.85 -10.12 -5.08
CA GLY A 85 -12.14 -10.58 -5.63
C GLY A 85 -12.60 -11.98 -5.20
N HIS A 86 -11.87 -12.68 -4.33
CA HIS A 86 -12.41 -13.82 -3.61
C HIS A 86 -13.36 -13.30 -2.54
N GLU A 87 -14.66 -13.21 -2.85
CA GLU A 87 -15.69 -13.08 -1.83
C GLU A 87 -15.66 -14.32 -0.96
N SER A 88 -14.98 -14.20 0.16
CA SER A 88 -14.94 -15.20 1.19
C SER A 88 -16.21 -15.02 2.03
N GLU A 89 -17.23 -15.84 1.76
CA GLU A 89 -18.40 -15.93 2.62
C GLU A 89 -17.90 -16.45 3.98
N ARG A 90 -18.29 -15.77 5.06
CA ARG A 90 -17.91 -16.14 6.42
C ARG A 90 -19.15 -16.76 7.07
N ASP A 91 -18.97 -17.90 7.74
CA ASP A 91 -20.02 -18.42 8.62
C ASP A 91 -20.19 -17.49 9.84
N ASP A 92 -21.25 -17.71 10.63
CA ASP A 92 -21.53 -16.93 11.85
C ASP A 92 -20.40 -17.01 12.90
N ARG A 93 -19.42 -17.91 12.71
CA ARG A 93 -18.24 -18.11 13.54
C ARG A 93 -16.97 -17.52 12.90
N GLY A 94 -17.11 -16.74 11.83
CA GLY A 94 -16.03 -16.06 11.14
C GLY A 94 -15.14 -16.95 10.25
N ARG A 95 -15.48 -18.24 10.07
CA ARG A 95 -14.71 -19.18 9.26
C ARG A 95 -15.04 -19.03 7.78
N PHE A 96 -14.03 -19.17 6.93
CA PHE A 96 -14.22 -19.08 5.48
C PHE A 96 -14.98 -20.30 4.95
N VAL A 97 -16.14 -20.06 4.32
CA VAL A 97 -16.95 -21.11 3.68
C VAL A 97 -16.91 -20.99 2.16
N LYS A 98 -17.01 -22.15 1.48
CA LYS A 98 -17.05 -22.22 0.01
C LYS A 98 -18.42 -21.73 -0.46
N ARG A 99 -18.46 -20.53 -1.05
CA ARG A 99 -19.66 -20.01 -1.71
C ARG A 99 -20.12 -20.98 -2.82
N ARG A 100 -21.41 -21.33 -2.85
CA ARG A 100 -22.02 -22.14 -3.92
C ARG A 100 -21.74 -21.47 -5.28
N LYS A 101 -21.07 -22.17 -6.20
CA LYS A 101 -20.68 -21.64 -7.52
C LYS A 101 -21.93 -21.22 -8.32
N LYS A 102 -22.21 -19.92 -8.44
CA LYS A 102 -22.96 -19.36 -9.59
C LYS A 102 -21.96 -19.00 -10.70
N SER A 103 -22.36 -19.24 -11.94
CA SER A 103 -21.56 -19.39 -13.18
C SER A 103 -20.44 -18.34 -13.43
N PRO A 104 -19.39 -18.68 -14.22
CA PRO A 104 -18.06 -18.05 -14.11
C PRO A 104 -17.86 -16.72 -14.87
N ILE A 105 -18.87 -16.17 -15.54
CA ILE A 105 -18.61 -15.27 -16.68
C ILE A 105 -18.33 -13.80 -16.28
N ARG A 106 -18.71 -13.34 -15.09
CA ARG A 106 -18.61 -11.89 -14.72
C ARG A 106 -17.55 -11.49 -13.68
N ARG A 107 -16.91 -12.43 -12.98
CA ARG A 107 -16.13 -12.11 -11.76
C ARG A 107 -14.69 -11.60 -11.95
N LYS A 108 -14.03 -11.87 -13.09
CA LYS A 108 -12.66 -11.34 -13.33
C LYS A 108 -12.62 -9.81 -13.29
N GLN A 109 -13.71 -9.13 -13.63
CA GLN A 109 -13.82 -7.67 -13.56
C GLN A 109 -13.87 -7.14 -12.11
N GLU A 110 -14.35 -7.91 -11.13
CA GLU A 110 -14.43 -7.47 -9.73
C GLU A 110 -13.06 -7.47 -9.03
N ALA A 111 -12.23 -8.49 -9.24
CA ALA A 111 -10.89 -8.54 -8.65
C ALA A 111 -10.00 -7.37 -9.11
N ALA A 112 -10.10 -7.00 -10.39
CA ALA A 112 -9.41 -5.84 -10.95
C ALA A 112 -9.93 -4.51 -10.36
N LYS A 113 -11.25 -4.41 -10.08
CA LYS A 113 -11.85 -3.25 -9.41
C LYS A 113 -11.38 -3.12 -7.96
N ASP A 114 -11.25 -4.22 -7.23
CA ASP A 114 -10.73 -4.25 -5.85
C ASP A 114 -9.28 -3.74 -5.79
N LEU A 115 -8.39 -4.22 -6.68
CA LEU A 115 -7.01 -3.73 -6.76
C LEU A 115 -6.96 -2.22 -7.06
N LYS A 116 -7.78 -1.76 -8.02
CA LYS A 116 -7.88 -0.33 -8.35
C LYS A 116 -8.36 0.49 -7.15
N LYS A 117 -9.29 -0.03 -6.35
CA LYS A 117 -9.77 0.62 -5.11
C LYS A 117 -8.66 0.72 -4.05
N VAL A 118 -7.83 -0.31 -3.90
CA VAL A 118 -6.66 -0.26 -3.01
C VAL A 118 -5.70 0.84 -3.46
N LEU A 119 -5.30 0.84 -4.73
CA LEU A 119 -4.39 1.84 -5.28
C LEU A 119 -4.96 3.27 -5.16
N ALA A 120 -6.27 3.45 -5.35
CA ALA A 120 -6.95 4.72 -5.15
C ALA A 120 -6.95 5.17 -3.68
N SER A 121 -7.23 4.25 -2.74
CA SER A 121 -7.21 4.55 -1.30
C SER A 121 -5.82 4.93 -0.78
N LEU A 122 -4.76 4.38 -1.40
CA LEU A 122 -3.38 4.74 -1.10
C LEU A 122 -3.03 6.14 -1.63
N ARG A 123 -3.58 6.53 -2.79
CA ARG A 123 -3.43 7.88 -3.35
C ARG A 123 -4.20 8.97 -2.60
N ALA A 124 -5.37 8.66 -2.04
CA ALA A 124 -6.19 9.65 -1.32
C ALA A 124 -5.67 10.01 0.08
N SER A 125 -4.58 9.37 0.54
CA SER A 125 -4.00 9.57 1.88
C SER A 125 -2.57 10.14 1.87
N SER A 126 -2.07 10.53 0.69
CA SER A 126 -0.77 11.21 0.53
C SER A 126 -0.87 12.67 0.90
#